data_AF-A0A1Y3SFC7-F1
#
_entry.id   AF-A0A1Y3SFC7-F1
#
_cell.length_a   1.000
_cell.length_b   1.000
_cell.length_c   1.000
_cell.angle_alpha   90.00
_cell.angle_beta   90.00
_cell.angle_gamma   90.00
#
_symmetry.space_group_name_H-M   'P 1'
#
loop_
_entity.id
_entity.type
_entity.pdbx_description
1 polymer ?
#
loop_
_entity_poly.entity_id
_entity_poly.type
_entity_poly.pdbx_seq_one_letter_code
_entity_poly.pdbx_strand_id
1 'polypeptide(L)' 'MKKFFLDHHHEIDVFSSGLLLYFLFVCLFLFILSSLKNEIFHATLSLLLPILFLKSQIIYKFNNLLHKIFRFRR' A
#
# COMPACT_ATOMS: atom_id res chain seq x y z
N MET A 1 25.93 -6.83 -4.50
CA MET A 1 24.62 -6.59 -3.86
C MET A 1 24.56 -5.29 -3.06
N LYS A 2 25.50 -4.98 -2.15
CA LYS A 2 25.44 -3.73 -1.34
C LYS A 2 25.27 -2.43 -2.14
N LYS A 3 26.01 -2.23 -3.24
CA LYS A 3 25.87 -1.04 -4.11
C LYS A 3 24.46 -0.90 -4.67
N PHE A 4 23.91 -1.98 -5.25
CA PHE A 4 22.55 -1.98 -5.79
C PHE A 4 21.50 -1.52 -4.76
N PHE A 5 21.56 -2.05 -3.53
CA PHE A 5 20.67 -1.62 -2.47
C PHE A 5 20.89 -0.15 -2.07
N LEU A 6 22.14 0.31 -1.95
CA LEU A 6 22.42 1.72 -1.67
C LEU A 6 21.88 2.64 -2.77
N ASP A 7 21.96 2.23 -4.03
CA ASP A 7 21.54 3.04 -5.17
C ASP A 7 20.01 3.06 -5.33
N HIS A 8 19.31 1.96 -4.95
CA HIS A 8 17.86 1.81 -5.17
C HIS A 8 17.02 1.78 -3.88
N HIS A 9 17.61 1.94 -2.70
CA HIS A 9 16.90 1.83 -1.41
C HIS A 9 15.63 2.68 -1.38
N HIS A 10 15.70 3.92 -1.88
CA HIS A 10 14.56 4.81 -1.87
C HIS A 10 13.40 4.30 -2.75
N GLU A 11 13.71 3.79 -3.94
CA GLU A 11 12.71 3.23 -4.85
C GLU A 11 12.08 1.96 -4.27
N ILE A 12 12.90 1.10 -3.65
CA ILE A 12 12.46 -0.10 -2.96
C ILE A 12 11.52 0.25 -1.80
N ASP A 13 11.85 1.27 -1.00
CA ASP A 13 11.02 1.72 0.12
C ASP A 13 9.68 2.28 -0.37
N VAL A 14 9.68 3.11 -1.42
CA VAL A 14 8.45 3.68 -2.00
C VAL A 14 7.57 2.59 -2.60
N PHE A 15 8.16 1.61 -3.29
CA PHE A 15 7.43 0.47 -3.84
C PHE A 15 6.83 -0.40 -2.73
N SER A 16 7.64 -0.75 -1.72
CA SER A 16 7.23 -1.59 -0.59
C SER A 16 6.13 -0.92 0.25
N SER A 17 6.27 0.37 0.53
CA SER A 17 5.24 1.15 1.24
C SER A 17 3.95 1.28 0.41
N GLY A 18 4.05 1.41 -0.91
CA GLY A 18 2.90 1.39 -1.81
C GLY A 18 2.15 0.08 -1.78
N LEU A 19 2.86 -1.06 -1.82
CA LEU A 19 2.26 -2.38 -1.68
C LEU A 19 1.57 -2.56 -0.33
N LEU A 20 2.24 -2.15 0.76
CA LEU A 20 1.66 -2.24 2.10
C LEU A 20 0.38 -1.41 2.21
N LEU A 21 0.38 -0.20 1.63
CA LEU A 21 -0.81 0.64 1.58
C LEU A 21 -1.94 0.02 0.76
N TYR A 22 -1.62 -0.61 -0.37
CA TYR A 22 -2.59 -1.37 -1.17
C TYR A 22 -3.25 -2.47 -0.36
N PHE A 23 -2.45 -3.31 0.33
CA PHE A 23 -2.98 -4.38 1.16
C PHE A 23 -3.88 -3.84 2.29
N LEU A 24 -3.49 -2.74 2.93
CA LEU A 24 -4.35 -2.09 3.94
C LEU A 24 -5.69 -1.67 3.37
N PHE A 25 -5.71 -1.07 2.17
CA PHE A 25 -6.97 -0.73 1.50
C PHE A 25 -7.77 -1.98 1.14
N VAL A 26 -7.16 -3.02 0.58
CA VAL A 26 -7.87 -4.28 0.27
C VAL A 26 -8.53 -4.84 1.52
N CYS A 27 -7.81 -4.92 2.64
CA CYS A 27 -8.39 -5.38 3.91
C CYS A 27 -9.54 -4.49 4.39
N LEU A 28 -9.39 -3.17 4.28
CA LEU A 28 -10.44 -2.21 4.62
C LEU A 28 -11.69 -2.40 3.75
N PHE A 29 -11.54 -2.56 2.44
CA PHE A 29 -12.67 -2.79 1.53
C PHE A 29 -13.31 -4.15 1.72
N LEU A 30 -12.53 -5.21 2.00
CA LEU A 30 -13.07 -6.52 2.36
C LEU A 30 -14.00 -6.41 3.58
N PHE A 31 -13.60 -5.64 4.59
CA PHE A 31 -14.40 -5.38 5.78
C PHE A 31 -15.64 -4.53 5.48
N ILE A 32 -15.50 -3.42 4.76
CA ILE A 32 -16.62 -2.52 4.44
C ILE A 32 -17.67 -3.23 3.58
N LEU A 33 -17.22 -4.03 2.62
CA LEU A 33 -18.08 -4.69 1.64
C LEU A 33 -18.55 -6.07 2.11
N SER A 34 -18.20 -6.51 3.32
CA SER A 34 -18.54 -7.84 3.85
C SER A 34 -20.04 -8.14 3.91
N SER A 35 -20.87 -7.09 3.82
CA SER A 35 -22.33 -7.18 3.75
C SER A 35 -22.87 -7.62 2.38
N LEU A 36 -22.02 -7.66 1.34
CA LEU A 36 -22.42 -8.12 0.01
C LEU A 36 -22.61 -9.63 -0.01
N LYS A 37 -23.81 -10.07 -0.43
CA LYS A 37 -24.15 -11.50 -0.55
C LYS A 37 -23.40 -12.22 -1.68
N ASN A 38 -22.89 -11.50 -2.67
CA ASN A 38 -22.18 -12.08 -3.80
C ASN A 38 -20.66 -12.02 -3.53
N GLU A 39 -20.10 -13.17 -3.17
CA GLU A 39 -18.68 -13.33 -2.81
C GLU A 39 -17.73 -12.95 -3.96
N ILE A 40 -18.09 -13.29 -5.21
CA ILE A 40 -17.25 -12.96 -6.38
C ILE A 40 -17.20 -11.46 -6.57
N PHE A 41 -18.36 -10.80 -6.52
CA PHE A 41 -18.48 -9.36 -6.67
C PHE A 41 -17.78 -8.62 -5.52
N HIS A 42 -17.93 -9.12 -4.30
CA HIS A 42 -17.23 -8.64 -3.10
C HIS A 42 -15.70 -8.67 -3.27
N ALA A 43 -15.16 -9.81 -3.67
CA ALA A 43 -13.73 -9.99 -3.85
C ALA A 43 -13.18 -9.11 -4.98
N THR A 44 -13.87 -9.04 -6.12
CA THR A 44 -13.43 -8.20 -7.26
C THR A 44 -13.46 -6.72 -6.91
N LEU A 45 -14.53 -6.23 -6.27
CA LEU A 45 -14.63 -4.83 -5.88
C LEU A 45 -13.54 -4.47 -4.85
N SER A 46 -13.29 -5.36 -3.88
CA SER A 46 -12.28 -5.15 -2.83
C SER A 46 -10.85 -5.10 -3.36
N LEU A 47 -10.57 -5.74 -4.50
CA LEU A 47 -9.27 -5.68 -5.17
C LEU A 47 -9.14 -4.46 -6.09
N LEU A 48 -10.22 -4.10 -6.82
CA LEU A 48 -10.18 -3.04 -7.83
C LEU A 48 -10.31 -1.64 -7.24
N LEU A 49 -11.17 -1.43 -6.24
CA LEU A 49 -11.38 -0.12 -5.62
C LEU A 49 -10.10 0.52 -5.07
N PRO A 50 -9.24 -0.19 -4.32
CA PRO A 50 -7.98 0.35 -3.80
C PRO A 50 -7.13 1.09 -4.84
N ILE A 51 -7.12 0.59 -6.08
CA ILE A 51 -6.31 1.12 -7.18
C ILE A 51 -6.69 2.58 -7.48
N LEU A 52 -7.97 2.93 -7.38
CA LEU A 52 -8.45 4.30 -7.62
C LEU A 52 -7.98 5.30 -6.55
N PHE A 53 -7.71 4.81 -5.34
CA PHE A 53 -7.25 5.63 -4.22
C PHE A 53 -5.72 5.70 -4.11
N LEU A 54 -4.99 4.77 -4.73
CA LEU A 54 -3.53 4.76 -4.74
C LEU A 54 -2.97 5.79 -5.70
N LYS A 55 -2.73 7.00 -5.17
CA LYS A 55 -1.97 8.05 -5.85
C LYS A 55 -0.54 8.09 -5.34
N SER A 56 0.41 8.43 -6.21
CA SER A 56 1.83 8.58 -5.86
C SER A 56 2.03 9.48 -4.64
N GLN A 57 1.31 10.60 -4.56
CA GLN A 57 1.35 11.52 -3.42
C GLN A 57 1.00 10.85 -2.08
N ILE A 58 0.05 9.92 -2.07
CA ILE A 58 -0.38 9.21 -0.86
C ILE A 58 0.69 8.20 -0.47
N ILE A 59 1.25 7.46 -1.44
CA ILE A 59 2.35 6.52 -1.21
C ILE A 59 3.55 7.25 -0.59
N TYR A 60 3.97 8.39 -1.14
CA TYR A 60 5.08 9.18 -0.58
C TYR A 60 4.80 9.68 0.84
N LYS A 61 3.58 10.17 1.11
CA LYS A 61 3.17 10.59 2.47
C LYS A 61 3.18 9.42 3.44
N PHE A 62 2.67 8.26 3.01
CA PHE A 62 2.63 7.05 3.81
C PHE A 62 4.03 6.51 4.09
N ASN A 63 4.92 6.50 3.10
CA ASN A 63 6.32 6.14 3.29
C ASN A 63 7.00 7.04 4.33
N ASN A 64 6.81 8.36 4.20
CA ASN A 64 7.37 9.32 5.16
C ASN A 64 6.80 9.14 6.58
N LEU A 65 5.51 8.76 6.69
CA LEU A 65 4.88 8.42 7.96
C LEU A 65 5.48 7.14 8.55
N LEU A 66 5.70 6.10 7.75
CA LEU A 66 6.38 4.87 8.18
C LEU A 66 7.78 5.17 8.71
N HIS A 67 8.59 5.94 7.98
CA HIS A 67 9.92 6.33 8.45
C HIS A 67 9.87 7.11 9.77
N LYS A 68 8.87 7.98 9.97
CA LYS A 68 8.69 8.71 11.24
C LYS A 68 8.32 7.78 12.39
N ILE A 69 7.39 6.84 12.19
CA ILE A 69 6.92 5.91 13.23
C ILE A 69 8.03 4.95 13.63
N PHE A 70 8.67 4.32 12.64
CA PHE A 70 9.72 3.32 12.88
C PHE A 70 11.10 3.94 13.12
N ARG A 71 11.22 5.27 13.05
CA ARG A 71 12.48 6.02 13.18
C ARG A 71 13.58 5.53 12.26
N PHE A 72 13.23 5.03 11.08
CA PHE A 72 14.22 4.70 10.05
C PHE A 72 14.90 6.00 9.61
N ARG A 73 16.20 6.15 9.92
CA ARG A 73 17.00 7.25 9.39
C ARG A 73 17.11 7.07 7.88
N ARG A 74 16.78 8.13 7.15
CA ARG A 74 17.17 8.29 5.74
C ARG A 74 18.69 8.35 5.63
#